data_AF-E0RT20-F1
#
_entry.id   AF-E0RT20-F1
#
_cell.length_a   1.000
_cell.length_b   1.000
_cell.length_c   1.000
_cell.angle_alpha   90.00
_cell.angle_beta   90.00
_cell.angle_gamma   90.00
#
_symmetry.space_group_name_H-M   'P 1'
#
loop_
_entity.id
_entity.type
_entity.pdbx_description
1 polymer ?
#
loop_
_entity_poly.entity_id
_entity_poly.type
_entity_poly.pdbx_seq_one_letter_code
_entity_poly.pdbx_strand_id
1 'polypeptide(L)'
;MLFKSLGRILRKRHESGVTRAGFRSGIVAGLIGGLFSLVILLNKKAFSSAYSKELNLVSSNFGMSIPLDYVWLISLILIPPFIVLLYAIIGMFLGKFLGRFKTRWVVMLIFSILVGALCGWLTDLPASRWLILTFNLIAWFVFGILFMFYMKEEREQTDTPPRD
;
A
#
# COMPACT_ATOMS: atom_id res chain seq x y z
N MET A 1 -36.35 2.82 23.63
CA MET A 1 -36.11 2.83 22.16
C MET A 1 -34.75 3.40 21.75
N LEU A 2 -34.23 4.43 22.42
CA LEU A 2 -32.94 5.07 22.10
C LEU A 2 -31.71 4.11 22.11
N PHE A 3 -31.62 3.20 23.09
CA PHE A 3 -30.53 2.21 23.16
C PHE A 3 -30.52 1.19 22.01
N LYS A 4 -31.70 0.81 21.49
CA LYS A 4 -31.80 -0.05 20.28
C LYS A 4 -31.38 0.68 19.00
N SER A 5 -31.52 2.01 18.96
CA SER A 5 -31.06 2.86 17.86
C SER A 5 -29.55 3.09 17.94
N LEU A 6 -29.03 3.41 19.13
CA LEU A 6 -27.60 3.58 19.38
C LEU A 6 -26.82 2.28 19.13
N GLY A 7 -27.34 1.13 19.57
CA GLY A 7 -26.76 -0.18 19.27
C GLY A 7 -26.76 -0.51 17.77
N ARG A 8 -27.79 -0.08 17.02
CA ARG A 8 -27.83 -0.21 15.55
C ARG A 8 -26.83 0.72 14.86
N ILE A 9 -26.60 1.92 15.41
CA ILE A 9 -25.65 2.91 14.90
C ILE A 9 -24.21 2.50 15.22
N LEU A 10 -23.95 1.97 16.42
CA LEU A 10 -22.65 1.43 16.83
C LEU A 10 -22.32 0.13 16.10
N ARG A 11 -23.30 -0.75 15.88
CA ARG A 11 -23.16 -1.94 15.03
C ARG A 11 -23.00 -1.58 13.54
N LYS A 12 -23.46 -0.40 13.11
CA LYS A 12 -23.12 0.21 11.80
C LYS A 12 -21.73 0.85 11.76
N ARG A 13 -21.13 1.18 12.91
CA ARG A 13 -19.75 1.71 13.06
C ARG A 13 -18.71 0.64 13.34
N HIS A 14 -19.10 -0.64 13.43
CA HIS A 14 -18.16 -1.72 13.24
C HIS A 14 -17.66 -1.58 11.80
N GLU A 15 -16.48 -0.98 11.62
CA GLU A 15 -15.82 -0.85 10.32
C GLU A 15 -16.05 -2.14 9.56
N SER A 16 -16.64 -2.03 8.36
CA SER A 16 -17.03 -3.21 7.60
C SER A 16 -15.83 -4.15 7.55
N GLY A 17 -15.98 -5.45 7.85
CA GLY A 17 -14.85 -6.40 7.86
C GLY A 17 -14.00 -6.30 6.59
N VAL A 18 -14.64 -5.88 5.49
CA VAL A 18 -14.06 -5.45 4.22
C VAL A 18 -12.99 -4.36 4.33
N THR A 19 -13.22 -3.27 5.07
CA THR A 19 -12.26 -2.19 5.27
C THR A 19 -11.04 -2.68 6.04
N ARG A 20 -11.25 -3.53 7.06
CA ARG A 20 -10.14 -4.12 7.84
C ARG A 20 -9.34 -5.12 7.01
N ALA A 21 -10.01 -5.97 6.22
CA ALA A 21 -9.38 -6.85 5.25
C ALA A 21 -8.54 -6.04 4.25
N GLY A 22 -9.09 -4.96 3.70
CA GLY A 22 -8.40 -4.06 2.78
C GLY A 22 -7.17 -3.41 3.41
N PHE A 23 -7.29 -2.92 4.64
CA PHE A 23 -6.16 -2.34 5.37
C PHE A 23 -5.06 -3.36 5.64
N ARG A 24 -5.40 -4.56 6.15
CA ARG A 24 -4.43 -5.64 6.43
C ARG A 24 -3.71 -6.11 5.18
N SER A 25 -4.44 -6.36 4.09
CA SER A 25 -3.85 -6.71 2.80
C SER A 25 -2.99 -5.58 2.25
N GLY A 26 -3.42 -4.33 2.43
CA GLY A 26 -2.67 -3.13 2.06
C GLY A 26 -1.34 -3.00 2.80
N ILE A 27 -1.32 -3.30 4.11
CA ILE A 27 -0.08 -3.37 4.89
C ILE A 27 0.86 -4.41 4.29
N VAL A 28 0.39 -5.61 3.97
CA VAL A 28 1.27 -6.67 3.43
C VAL A 28 1.85 -6.27 2.07
N ALA A 29 1.04 -5.73 1.16
CA ALA A 29 1.54 -5.18 -0.10
C ALA A 29 2.53 -4.03 0.13
N GLY A 30 2.22 -3.18 1.10
CA GLY A 30 3.07 -2.08 1.54
C GLY A 30 4.42 -2.54 2.07
N LEU A 31 4.47 -3.64 2.84
CA LEU A 31 5.71 -4.25 3.33
C LEU A 31 6.55 -4.79 2.17
N ILE A 32 5.92 -5.45 1.18
CA ILE A 32 6.61 -5.91 -0.02
C ILE A 32 7.22 -4.71 -0.77
N GLY A 33 6.43 -3.65 -1.01
CA GLY A 33 6.89 -2.43 -1.67
C GLY A 33 7.97 -1.67 -0.88
N GLY A 34 7.81 -1.58 0.44
CA GLY A 34 8.75 -0.95 1.36
C GLY A 34 10.09 -1.67 1.39
N LEU A 35 10.09 -3.01 1.54
CA LEU A 35 11.31 -3.82 1.49
C LEU A 35 12.01 -3.71 0.13
N PHE A 36 11.25 -3.74 -0.96
CA PHE A 36 11.78 -3.53 -2.30
C PHE A 36 12.46 -2.16 -2.44
N SER A 37 11.81 -1.09 -1.96
CA SER A 37 12.39 0.25 -1.97
C SER A 37 13.65 0.34 -1.11
N LEU A 38 13.67 -0.32 0.05
CA LEU A 38 14.83 -0.38 0.94
C LEU A 38 16.02 -1.03 0.24
N VAL A 39 15.82 -2.19 -0.41
CA VAL A 39 16.87 -2.89 -1.16
C VAL A 39 17.44 -2.02 -2.28
N ILE A 40 16.58 -1.29 -2.99
CA ILE A 40 17.02 -0.35 -4.04
C ILE A 40 17.83 0.79 -3.43
N LEU A 41 17.34 1.40 -2.35
CA LEU A 41 17.98 2.55 -1.71
C LEU A 41 19.30 2.20 -1.04
N LEU A 42 19.49 0.97 -0.57
CA LEU A 42 20.79 0.48 -0.08
C LEU A 42 21.88 0.55 -1.17
N ASN A 43 21.51 0.53 -2.45
CA ASN A 43 22.45 0.79 -3.55
C ASN A 43 22.71 2.29 -3.71
N LYS A 44 23.59 2.82 -2.84
CA LYS A 44 23.98 4.24 -2.82
C LYS A 44 24.48 4.75 -4.19
N LYS A 45 25.12 3.90 -5.00
CA LYS A 45 25.61 4.29 -6.34
C LYS A 45 24.46 4.58 -7.30
N ALA A 46 23.44 3.72 -7.32
CA ALA A 46 22.24 3.93 -8.13
C ALA A 46 21.47 5.18 -7.68
N PHE A 47 21.35 5.38 -6.37
CA PHE A 47 20.75 6.58 -5.78
C PHE A 47 21.49 7.86 -6.21
N SER A 48 22.82 7.90 -6.04
CA SER A 48 23.65 9.04 -6.43
C SER A 48 23.49 9.40 -7.91
N SER A 49 23.51 8.40 -8.79
CA SER A 49 23.34 8.62 -10.23
C SER A 49 21.96 9.19 -10.58
N ALA A 50 20.91 8.83 -9.84
CA ALA A 50 19.56 9.31 -10.09
C ALA A 50 19.34 10.74 -9.57
N TYR A 51 19.84 11.06 -8.38
CA TYR A 51 19.52 12.32 -7.69
C TYR A 51 20.60 13.40 -7.80
N SER A 52 21.79 13.08 -8.30
CA SER A 52 22.88 14.07 -8.48
C SER A 52 22.50 15.22 -9.41
N LYS A 53 21.74 14.96 -10.48
CA LYS A 53 21.25 16.01 -11.39
C LYS A 53 20.30 16.98 -10.68
N GLU A 54 19.34 16.44 -9.93
CA GLU A 54 18.38 17.24 -9.17
C GLU A 54 19.07 18.08 -8.08
N LEU A 55 20.03 17.48 -7.37
CA LEU A 55 20.81 18.18 -6.34
C LEU A 55 21.68 19.30 -6.94
N ASN A 56 22.26 19.06 -8.12
CA ASN A 56 23.02 20.08 -8.83
C ASN A 56 22.12 21.24 -9.30
N LEU A 57 20.89 20.94 -9.74
CA LEU A 57 19.89 21.96 -10.10
C LEU A 57 19.47 22.80 -8.89
N VAL A 58 19.27 22.16 -7.73
CA VAL A 58 18.96 22.89 -6.48
C VAL A 58 20.13 23.80 -6.09
N SER A 59 21.36 23.28 -6.18
CA SER A 59 22.57 24.07 -5.91
C SER A 59 22.70 25.26 -6.85
N SER A 60 22.47 25.07 -8.15
CA SER A 60 22.56 26.15 -9.14
C SER A 60 21.48 27.21 -8.98
N ASN A 61 20.26 26.80 -8.59
CA ASN A 61 19.11 27.71 -8.51
C ASN A 61 19.02 28.46 -7.17
N PHE A 62 19.50 27.85 -6.08
CA PHE A 62 19.34 28.40 -4.73
C PHE A 62 20.67 28.68 -4.00
N GLY A 63 21.81 28.36 -4.62
CA GLY A 63 23.14 28.54 -4.02
C GLY A 63 23.40 27.63 -2.81
N MET A 64 22.52 26.67 -2.54
CA MET A 64 22.61 25.76 -1.40
C MET A 64 23.07 24.38 -1.85
N SER A 65 24.24 23.94 -1.38
CA SER A 65 24.70 22.57 -1.57
C SER A 65 24.10 21.68 -0.48
N ILE A 66 23.12 20.85 -0.82
CA ILE A 66 22.61 19.82 0.09
C ILE A 66 23.50 18.57 -0.06
N PRO A 67 24.14 18.08 1.01
CA PRO A 67 24.99 16.89 0.90
C PRO A 67 24.16 15.66 0.57
N LEU A 68 24.54 14.96 -0.51
CA LEU A 68 23.86 13.76 -1.01
C LEU A 68 23.68 12.69 0.07
N ASP A 69 24.65 12.57 0.98
CA ASP A 69 24.64 11.59 2.06
C ASP A 69 23.46 11.79 3.02
N TYR A 70 23.10 13.05 3.32
CA TYR A 70 21.92 13.34 4.14
C TYR A 70 20.63 12.99 3.41
N VAL A 71 20.53 13.33 2.13
CA VAL A 71 19.34 13.03 1.31
C VAL A 71 19.15 11.52 1.18
N TRP A 72 20.24 10.79 0.97
CA TRP A 72 20.24 9.33 0.92
C TRP A 72 19.77 8.72 2.25
N LEU A 73 20.33 9.17 3.37
CA LEU A 73 19.98 8.65 4.70
C LEU A 73 18.53 8.96 5.07
N ILE A 74 18.06 10.18 4.81
CA ILE A 74 16.66 10.58 5.00
C ILE A 74 15.73 9.72 4.12
N SER A 75 16.10 9.50 2.85
CA SER A 75 15.33 8.68 1.92
C SER A 75 15.23 7.22 2.40
N LEU A 76 16.33 6.65 2.89
CA LEU A 76 16.39 5.29 3.41
C LEU A 76 15.47 5.10 4.63
N ILE A 77 15.34 6.11 5.47
CA ILE A 77 14.49 6.08 6.67
C ILE A 77 13.03 6.34 6.33
N LEU A 78 12.73 7.29 5.45
CA LEU A 78 11.37 7.77 5.22
C LEU A 78 10.62 7.02 4.12
N ILE A 79 11.27 6.66 3.01
CA ILE A 79 10.58 6.10 1.83
C ILE A 79 9.94 4.74 2.15
N PRO A 80 10.64 3.75 2.76
CA PRO A 80 10.04 2.45 3.06
C PRO A 80 8.77 2.52 3.93
N PRO A 81 8.77 3.19 5.11
CA PRO A 81 7.55 3.27 5.93
C PRO A 81 6.46 4.11 5.26
N PHE A 82 6.82 5.13 4.46
CA PHE A 82 5.84 5.91 3.72
C PHE A 82 5.11 5.06 2.68
N ILE A 83 5.82 4.18 1.95
CA ILE A 83 5.20 3.23 1.01
C ILE A 83 4.23 2.29 1.75
N VAL A 84 4.64 1.76 2.91
CA VAL A 84 3.77 0.90 3.72
C VAL A 84 2.48 1.62 4.10
N LEU A 85 2.60 2.85 4.60
CA LEU A 85 1.46 3.67 5.00
C LEU A 85 0.55 3.98 3.80
N LEU A 86 1.13 4.39 2.67
CA LEU A 86 0.39 4.71 1.46
C LEU A 86 -0.42 3.50 0.97
N TYR A 87 0.18 2.30 0.96
CA TYR A 87 -0.48 1.08 0.46
C TYR A 87 -1.55 0.60 1.43
N ALA A 88 -1.35 0.78 2.74
CA ALA A 88 -2.38 0.51 3.73
C ALA A 88 -3.61 1.43 3.54
N ILE A 89 -3.40 2.71 3.27
CA ILE A 89 -4.46 3.68 2.98
C ILE A 89 -5.19 3.32 1.67
N ILE A 90 -4.45 3.08 0.58
CA ILE A 90 -5.03 2.68 -0.70
C ILE A 90 -5.82 1.37 -0.54
N GLY A 91 -5.26 0.40 0.18
CA GLY A 91 -5.90 -0.88 0.49
C GLY A 91 -7.20 -0.72 1.27
N MET A 92 -7.26 0.21 2.23
CA MET A 92 -8.47 0.54 2.97
C MET A 92 -9.59 1.05 2.05
N PHE A 93 -9.26 1.99 1.15
CA PHE A 93 -10.22 2.53 0.18
C PHE A 93 -10.66 1.47 -0.84
N LEU A 94 -9.72 0.68 -1.35
CA LEU A 94 -9.98 -0.46 -2.22
C LEU A 94 -10.90 -1.48 -1.57
N GLY A 95 -10.65 -1.85 -0.32
CA GLY A 95 -11.50 -2.77 0.42
C GLY A 95 -12.93 -2.22 0.47
N LYS A 96 -13.10 -0.98 0.93
CA LYS A 96 -14.41 -0.32 0.99
C LYS A 96 -15.12 -0.26 -0.38
N PHE A 97 -14.38 -0.02 -1.45
CA PHE A 97 -14.91 0.03 -2.82
C PHE A 97 -15.32 -1.36 -3.31
N LEU A 98 -14.43 -2.36 -3.16
CA LEU A 98 -14.65 -3.73 -3.62
C LEU A 98 -15.75 -4.44 -2.85
N GLY A 99 -15.94 -4.14 -1.56
CA GLY A 99 -17.03 -4.71 -0.76
C GLY A 99 -18.44 -4.32 -1.20
N ARG A 100 -18.58 -3.30 -2.04
CA ARG A 100 -19.88 -2.93 -2.64
C ARG A 100 -20.31 -3.89 -3.74
N PHE A 101 -19.37 -4.62 -4.32
CA PHE A 101 -19.65 -5.56 -5.39
C PHE A 101 -19.81 -6.97 -4.80
N LYS A 102 -20.82 -7.72 -5.26
CA LYS A 102 -20.93 -9.18 -5.04
C LYS A 102 -19.87 -9.91 -5.89
N THR A 103 -18.62 -9.50 -5.78
CA THR A 103 -17.62 -9.76 -6.81
C THR A 103 -17.09 -11.17 -6.76
N ARG A 104 -16.98 -11.79 -7.94
CA ARG A 104 -16.21 -13.01 -8.15
C ARG A 104 -14.72 -12.67 -7.94
N TRP A 105 -14.03 -13.50 -7.17
CA TRP A 105 -12.57 -13.62 -7.01
C TRP A 105 -11.73 -13.11 -8.20
N VAL A 106 -12.08 -13.47 -9.44
CA VAL A 106 -11.39 -13.00 -10.66
C VAL A 106 -11.37 -11.46 -10.79
N VAL A 107 -12.50 -10.78 -10.52
CA VAL A 107 -12.59 -9.32 -10.64
C VAL A 107 -11.73 -8.62 -9.59
N MET A 108 -11.65 -9.18 -8.38
CA MET A 108 -10.79 -8.64 -7.33
C MET A 108 -9.31 -8.72 -7.71
N LEU A 109 -8.88 -9.84 -8.29
CA LEU A 109 -7.51 -10.02 -8.75
C LEU A 109 -7.19 -9.08 -9.92
N ILE A 110 -8.06 -8.97 -10.91
CA ILE A 110 -7.88 -8.02 -12.03
C ILE A 110 -7.75 -6.60 -11.52
N PHE A 111 -8.65 -6.17 -10.63
CA PHE A 111 -8.62 -4.81 -10.10
C PHE A 111 -7.36 -4.55 -9.28
N SER A 112 -6.92 -5.53 -8.50
CA SER A 112 -5.67 -5.42 -7.72
C SER A 112 -4.45 -5.31 -8.64
N ILE A 113 -4.38 -6.12 -9.69
CA ILE A 113 -3.33 -6.04 -10.73
C ILE A 113 -3.32 -4.65 -11.40
N LEU A 114 -4.50 -4.08 -11.71
CA LEU A 114 -4.60 -2.74 -12.29
C LEU A 114 -4.07 -1.66 -11.33
N VAL A 115 -4.38 -1.76 -10.04
CA VAL A 115 -3.80 -0.86 -9.02
C VAL A 115 -2.29 -1.04 -8.93
N GLY A 116 -1.79 -2.28 -9.02
CA GLY A 116 -0.36 -2.55 -9.07
C GLY A 116 0.32 -1.96 -10.29
N ALA A 117 -0.28 -2.06 -11.47
CA ALA A 117 0.23 -1.44 -12.68
C ALA A 117 0.29 0.09 -12.53
N LEU A 118 -0.76 0.70 -11.99
CA LEU A 118 -0.83 2.14 -11.74
C LEU A 118 0.23 2.60 -10.73
N CYS A 119 0.35 1.91 -9.60
CA CYS A 119 1.36 2.23 -8.58
C CYS A 119 2.78 2.06 -9.14
N GLY A 120 3.03 1.00 -9.91
CA GLY A 120 4.31 0.75 -10.56
C GLY A 120 4.68 1.80 -11.61
N TRP A 121 3.71 2.33 -12.33
CA TRP A 121 3.91 3.42 -13.29
C TRP A 121 4.21 4.75 -12.60
N LEU A 122 3.49 5.07 -11.51
CA LEU A 122 3.67 6.30 -10.73
C LEU A 122 4.94 6.30 -9.86
N THR A 123 5.42 5.13 -9.47
CA THR A 123 6.60 5.02 -8.59
C THR A 123 7.87 5.37 -9.36
N ASP A 124 8.62 6.32 -8.82
CA ASP A 124 9.94 6.69 -9.32
C ASP A 124 11.01 6.36 -8.28
N LEU A 125 11.69 5.24 -8.50
CA LEU A 125 12.81 4.76 -7.69
C LEU A 125 14.03 4.60 -8.59
N PRO A 126 15.27 4.62 -8.05
CA PRO A 126 16.48 4.46 -8.83
C PRO A 126 16.70 2.99 -9.26
N ALA A 127 15.75 2.46 -10.02
CA ALA A 127 15.70 1.12 -10.57
C ALA A 127 15.04 1.13 -11.96
N SER A 128 15.16 0.03 -12.72
CA SER A 128 14.53 -0.05 -14.03
C SER A 128 13.00 -0.03 -13.90
N ARG A 129 12.32 0.67 -14.82
CA ARG A 129 10.85 0.78 -14.83
C ARG A 129 10.17 -0.60 -14.83
N TRP A 130 10.73 -1.56 -15.57
CA TRP A 130 10.24 -2.94 -15.59
C TRP A 130 10.34 -3.65 -14.23
N LEU A 131 11.44 -3.44 -13.50
CA LEU A 131 11.61 -4.00 -12.16
C LEU A 131 10.58 -3.43 -11.19
N ILE A 132 10.41 -2.10 -11.19
CA ILE A 132 9.43 -1.40 -10.34
C ILE A 132 8.01 -1.89 -10.64
N LEU A 133 7.64 -1.97 -11.92
CA LEU A 133 6.33 -2.46 -12.35
C LEU A 133 6.10 -3.90 -11.89
N THR A 134 7.08 -4.79 -12.10
CA THR A 134 6.96 -6.22 -11.73
C THR A 134 6.74 -6.40 -10.24
N PHE A 135 7.53 -5.73 -9.40
CA PHE A 135 7.37 -5.82 -7.94
C PHE A 135 6.02 -5.27 -7.47
N ASN A 136 5.54 -4.20 -8.10
CA ASN A 136 4.23 -3.65 -7.80
C ASN A 136 3.10 -4.61 -8.20
N LEU A 137 3.19 -5.23 -9.38
CA LEU A 137 2.22 -6.25 -9.78
C LEU A 137 2.19 -7.42 -8.78
N ILE A 138 3.35 -7.88 -8.32
CA ILE A 138 3.45 -8.94 -7.30
C ILE A 138 2.82 -8.48 -5.97
N ALA A 139 3.20 -7.31 -5.46
CA ALA A 139 2.70 -6.78 -4.20
C ALA A 139 1.17 -6.67 -4.20
N TRP A 140 0.60 -6.13 -5.28
CA TRP A 140 -0.84 -5.97 -5.40
C TRP A 140 -1.57 -7.26 -5.80
N PHE A 141 -0.91 -8.21 -6.44
CA PHE A 141 -1.47 -9.55 -6.60
C PHE A 141 -1.61 -10.26 -5.24
N VAL A 142 -0.58 -10.18 -4.38
CA VAL A 142 -0.62 -10.67 -3.00
C VAL A 142 -1.71 -9.97 -2.18
N PHE A 143 -1.86 -8.65 -2.35
CA PHE A 143 -3.00 -7.90 -1.78
C PHE A 143 -4.33 -8.58 -2.11
N GLY A 144 -4.59 -8.82 -3.41
CA GLY A 144 -5.85 -9.40 -3.87
C GLY A 144 -6.13 -10.77 -3.28
N ILE A 145 -5.10 -11.63 -3.20
CA ILE A 145 -5.20 -12.96 -2.57
C ILE A 145 -5.56 -12.84 -1.09
N LEU A 146 -4.79 -12.06 -0.32
CA LEU A 146 -5.00 -11.93 1.12
C LEU A 146 -6.33 -11.27 1.45
N PHE A 147 -6.75 -10.31 0.62
CA PHE A 147 -8.03 -9.63 0.79
C PHE A 147 -9.19 -10.63 0.72
N MET A 148 -9.12 -11.58 -0.22
CA MET A 148 -10.11 -12.66 -0.33
C MET A 148 -10.10 -13.60 0.90
N PHE A 149 -8.91 -13.95 1.41
CA PHE A 149 -8.80 -14.78 2.60
C PHE A 149 -9.41 -14.10 3.83
N TYR A 150 -9.05 -12.85 4.11
CA TYR A 150 -9.62 -12.10 5.23
C TYR A 150 -11.13 -11.85 5.07
N MET A 151 -11.60 -11.65 3.83
CA MET A 151 -13.02 -11.52 3.54
C MET A 151 -13.82 -12.81 3.75
N LYS A 152 -13.19 -13.98 3.58
CA LYS A 152 -13.80 -15.28 3.88
C LYS A 152 -13.87 -15.48 5.40
N GLU A 153 -12.78 -15.22 6.10
CA GLU A 153 -12.69 -15.33 7.56
C GLU A 153 -13.72 -14.44 8.28
N GLU A 154 -13.88 -13.19 7.85
CA GLU A 154 -14.87 -12.26 8.43
C GLU A 154 -16.33 -12.72 8.22
N ARG A 155 -16.64 -13.47 7.15
CA ARG A 155 -17.99 -14.05 6.94
C ARG A 155 -18.25 -15.21 7.89
N GLU A 156 -17.28 -16.09 8.06
CA GLU A 156 -17.40 -17.26 8.94
C GLU A 156 -17.54 -16.85 10.41
N GLN A 157 -16.91 -15.73 10.83
CA GLN A 157 -17.07 -15.16 12.17
C GLN A 157 -18.43 -14.49 12.40
N THR A 158 -19.09 -13.97 11.37
CA THR A 158 -20.44 -13.38 11.53
C THR A 158 -21.55 -14.43 11.62
N ASP A 159 -21.30 -15.65 11.14
CA ASP A 159 -22.29 -16.75 11.13
C ASP A 159 -22.17 -17.67 12.37
N THR A 160 -21.16 -17.49 13.22
CA THR A 160 -21.02 -18.23 14.47
C THR A 160 -21.83 -17.54 15.59
N PRO A 161 -22.81 -18.23 16.22
CA PRO A 161 -23.57 -17.64 17.32
C PRO A 161 -22.64 -17.37 18.52
N PRO A 162 -22.91 -16.33 19.33
CA PRO A 162 -22.15 -16.09 20.53
C PRO A 162 -22.20 -17.33 21.42
N ARG A 163 -21.04 -17.83 21.85
CA ARG A 163 -20.97 -18.83 22.91
C ARG A 163 -21.34 -18.12 24.20
N ASP A 164 -22.54 -18.42 24.68
CA ASP A 164 -22.98 -18.12 26.05
C ASP A 164 -22.12 -18.91 27.07
#